data_AF-A0A4C1TZJ7-F1
#
_entry.id   AF-A0A4C1TZJ7-F1
#
_cell.length_a   1.000
_cell.length_b   1.000
_cell.length_c   1.000
_cell.angle_alpha   90.00
_cell.angle_beta   90.00
_cell.angle_gamma   90.00
#
_symmetry.space_group_name_H-M   'P 1'
#
loop_
_entity.id
_entity.type
_entity.pdbx_description
1 polymer ?
#
loop_
_entity_poly.entity_id
_entity_poly.type
_entity_poly.pdbx_seq_one_letter_code
_entity_poly.pdbx_strand_id
1 'polypeptide(L)'
;MKLSRLQDHFNKMHPVKKNKNVAYFQDLKNKHNAQPSVSKLFSVAAKQDDDGLRASYNISLLIAQTGKPHTIGETLILPAIKEVITTVLHKTAADIIRKIPLSNSSVQRRIDEMAENIEVIVQSSED
;
A
#
# COMPACT_ATOMS: atom_id res chain seq x y z
N MET A 1 -21.16 9.54 -49.50
CA MET A 1 -19.92 9.53 -48.69
C MET A 1 -19.83 8.19 -47.97
N LYS A 2 -18.69 7.49 -48.04
CA LYS A 2 -18.52 6.21 -47.36
C LYS A 2 -18.24 6.49 -45.88
N LEU A 3 -18.98 5.86 -44.96
CA LEU A 3 -18.70 5.98 -43.53
C LEU A 3 -17.30 5.46 -43.21
N SER A 4 -16.67 6.01 -42.17
CA SER A 4 -15.36 5.52 -41.74
C SER A 4 -15.50 4.11 -41.16
N ARG A 5 -14.43 3.31 -41.27
CA ARG A 5 -14.40 1.95 -40.68
C ARG A 5 -14.76 1.95 -39.19
N LEU A 6 -14.37 3.00 -38.47
CA LEU A 6 -14.71 3.18 -37.06
C LEU A 6 -16.20 3.43 -36.84
N GLN A 7 -16.83 4.26 -37.67
CA GLN A 7 -18.24 4.57 -37.56
C GLN A 7 -19.12 3.37 -37.94
N ASP A 8 -18.73 2.61 -38.98
CA ASP A 8 -19.41 1.36 -39.35
C ASP A 8 -19.30 0.32 -38.25
N HIS A 9 -18.10 0.13 -37.68
CA HIS A 9 -17.88 -0.77 -36.55
C HIS A 9 -18.73 -0.37 -35.34
N PHE A 10 -18.74 0.92 -34.99
CA PHE A 10 -19.54 1.44 -33.88
C PHE A 10 -21.05 1.19 -34.09
N ASN A 11 -21.55 1.47 -35.29
CA ASN A 11 -22.96 1.28 -35.63
C ASN A 11 -23.38 -0.21 -35.60
N LYS A 12 -22.48 -1.11 -36.02
CA LYS A 12 -22.73 -2.56 -36.06
C LYS A 12 -22.63 -3.20 -34.67
N MET A 13 -21.61 -2.87 -33.90
CA MET A 13 -21.32 -3.50 -32.61
C MET A 13 -22.03 -2.84 -31.43
N HIS A 14 -22.41 -1.57 -31.57
CA HIS A 14 -23.07 -0.79 -30.52
C HIS A 14 -24.32 -0.05 -31.03
N PRO A 15 -25.29 -0.75 -31.65
CA PRO A 15 -26.46 -0.12 -32.26
C PRO A 15 -27.28 0.72 -31.27
N VAL A 16 -27.34 0.30 -30.01
CA VAL A 16 -28.05 1.00 -28.92
C VAL A 16 -27.42 2.37 -28.59
N LYS A 17 -26.13 2.56 -28.90
CA LYS A 17 -25.39 3.80 -28.61
C LYS A 17 -25.32 4.76 -29.80
N LYS A 18 -25.80 4.35 -30.97
CA LYS A 18 -25.73 5.09 -32.24
C LYS A 18 -26.36 6.48 -32.18
N ASN A 19 -27.48 6.61 -31.49
CA ASN A 19 -28.28 7.85 -31.43
C ASN A 19 -28.07 8.65 -30.14
N LYS A 20 -27.03 8.35 -29.36
CA LYS A 20 -26.73 9.10 -28.14
C LYS A 20 -26.08 10.44 -28.48
N ASN A 21 -26.37 11.46 -27.68
CA ASN A 21 -25.84 12.82 -27.89
C ASN A 21 -24.40 12.95 -27.39
N VAL A 22 -23.76 14.09 -27.70
CA VAL A 22 -22.38 14.37 -27.29
C VAL A 22 -22.20 14.34 -25.77
N ALA A 23 -23.18 14.86 -25.03
CA ALA A 23 -23.16 14.88 -23.57
C ALA A 23 -23.04 13.46 -22.96
N TYR A 24 -23.72 12.47 -23.54
CA TYR A 24 -23.58 11.07 -23.12
C TYR A 24 -22.14 10.56 -23.24
N PHE A 25 -21.45 10.86 -24.35
CA PHE A 25 -20.07 10.42 -24.54
C PHE A 25 -19.06 11.19 -23.69
N GLN A 26 -19.34 12.47 -23.39
CA GLN A 26 -18.56 13.25 -22.42
C GLN A 26 -18.67 12.66 -21.01
N ASP A 27 -19.88 12.30 -20.56
CA ASP A 27 -20.10 11.62 -19.29
C ASP A 27 -19.40 10.25 -19.25
N LEU A 28 -19.47 9.49 -20.35
CA LEU A 28 -18.78 8.20 -20.48
C LEU A 28 -17.26 8.35 -20.36
N LYS A 29 -16.68 9.36 -21.02
CA LYS A 29 -15.24 9.69 -20.92
C LYS A 29 -14.87 10.09 -19.50
N ASN A 30 -15.68 10.92 -18.85
CA ASN A 30 -15.44 11.35 -17.47
C ASN A 30 -15.47 10.16 -16.50
N LYS A 31 -16.44 9.24 -16.65
CA LYS A 31 -16.52 8.01 -15.86
C LYS A 31 -15.30 7.11 -16.09
N HIS A 32 -14.88 6.94 -17.34
CA HIS A 32 -13.69 6.16 -17.66
C HIS A 32 -12.42 6.75 -17.06
N ASN A 33 -12.27 8.08 -17.07
CA ASN A 33 -11.12 8.77 -16.50
C ASN A 33 -11.15 8.82 -14.96
N ALA A 34 -12.34 8.81 -14.37
CA ALA A 34 -12.52 8.74 -12.92
C ALA A 34 -12.24 7.33 -12.37
N GLN A 35 -12.37 6.29 -13.19
CA GLN A 35 -11.99 4.94 -12.77
C GLN A 35 -10.48 4.84 -12.57
N PRO A 36 -10.00 4.33 -11.42
CA PRO A 36 -8.59 4.10 -11.21
C PRO A 36 -8.09 3.06 -12.21
N SER A 37 -7.05 3.42 -12.97
CA SER A 37 -6.42 2.47 -13.89
C SER A 37 -5.83 1.29 -13.11
N VAL A 38 -5.71 0.14 -13.77
CA VAL A 38 -5.09 -1.05 -13.18
C VAL A 38 -3.70 -0.73 -12.62
N SER A 39 -2.89 0.03 -13.35
CA SER A 39 -1.58 0.52 -12.88
C SER A 39 -1.71 1.34 -11.59
N LYS A 40 -2.67 2.27 -11.52
CA LYS A 40 -2.90 3.11 -10.33
C LYS A 40 -3.35 2.27 -9.13
N LEU A 41 -4.16 1.24 -9.34
CA LEU A 41 -4.56 0.29 -8.29
C LEU A 41 -3.36 -0.50 -7.75
N PHE A 42 -2.50 -1.02 -8.64
CA PHE A 42 -1.27 -1.72 -8.23
C PHE A 42 -0.31 -0.79 -7.46
N SER A 43 -0.15 0.46 -7.89
CA SER A 43 0.70 1.43 -7.17
C SER A 43 0.16 1.76 -5.78
N VAL A 44 -1.17 1.86 -5.61
CA VAL A 44 -1.78 2.11 -4.29
C VAL A 44 -1.59 0.90 -3.37
N ALA A 45 -1.80 -0.31 -3.88
CA ALA A 45 -1.60 -1.54 -3.11
C ALA A 45 -0.13 -1.68 -2.65
N ALA A 46 0.82 -1.45 -3.56
CA ALA A 46 2.26 -1.51 -3.25
C ALA A 46 2.66 -0.50 -2.17
N LYS A 47 2.17 0.74 -2.24
CA LYS A 47 2.46 1.78 -1.23
C LYS A 47 1.92 1.43 0.16
N GLN A 48 0.72 0.86 0.23
CA GLN A 48 0.13 0.52 1.53
C GLN A 48 0.85 -0.63 2.25
N ASP A 49 1.47 -1.54 1.50
CA ASP A 49 2.31 -2.59 2.09
C ASP A 49 3.68 -2.03 2.54
N ASP A 50 4.21 -1.05 1.80
CA ASP A 50 5.47 -0.36 2.15
C ASP A 50 5.35 0.42 3.47
N ASP A 51 4.24 1.15 3.70
CA ASP A 51 4.04 1.93 4.92
C ASP A 51 4.06 1.08 6.20
N GLY A 52 3.46 -0.12 6.17
CA GLY A 52 3.44 -1.05 7.30
C GLY A 52 4.81 -1.66 7.60
N LEU A 53 5.56 -2.00 6.55
CA LEU A 53 6.94 -2.48 6.66
C LEU A 53 7.87 -1.41 7.22
N ARG A 54 7.73 -0.17 6.74
CA ARG A 54 8.47 1.00 7.22
C ARG A 54 8.17 1.30 8.69
N ALA A 55 6.89 1.26 9.08
CA ALA A 55 6.49 1.42 10.47
C ALA A 55 7.11 0.33 11.36
N SER A 56 7.08 -0.93 10.92
CA SER A 56 7.69 -2.05 11.64
C SER A 56 9.21 -1.84 11.82
N TYR A 57 9.92 -1.42 10.77
CA TYR A 57 11.36 -1.11 10.86
C TYR A 57 11.67 -0.02 11.89
N ASN A 58 10.94 1.10 11.84
CA ASN A 58 11.12 2.20 12.78
C ASN A 58 10.81 1.79 14.23
N ILE A 59 9.78 0.96 14.45
CA ILE A 59 9.45 0.45 15.78
C ILE A 59 10.54 -0.49 16.28
N SER A 60 11.07 -1.40 15.43
CA SER A 60 12.20 -2.26 15.79
C SER A 60 13.44 -1.45 16.18
N LEU A 61 13.72 -0.34 15.49
CA LEU A 61 14.80 0.58 15.86
C LEU A 61 14.58 1.17 17.26
N LEU A 62 13.37 1.62 17.57
CA LEU A 62 13.05 2.15 18.91
C LEU A 62 13.19 1.08 20.00
N ILE A 63 12.81 -0.18 19.72
CA ILE A 63 12.98 -1.31 20.64
C ILE A 63 14.48 -1.52 20.94
N ALA A 64 15.32 -1.53 19.90
CA ALA A 64 16.76 -1.68 20.05
C ALA A 64 17.38 -0.52 20.85
N GLN A 65 17.04 0.73 20.49
CA GLN A 65 17.54 1.94 21.17
C GLN A 65 17.17 1.99 22.66
N THR A 66 16.00 1.45 23.03
CA THR A 66 15.52 1.43 24.41
C THR A 66 15.90 0.15 25.16
N GLY A 67 16.64 -0.78 24.53
CA GLY A 67 17.09 -2.02 25.14
C GLY A 67 15.93 -2.94 25.57
N LYS A 68 14.79 -2.88 24.88
CA LYS A 68 13.62 -3.70 25.23
C LYS A 68 13.69 -5.08 24.56
N PRO A 69 13.10 -6.12 25.18
CA PRO A 69 13.07 -7.44 24.57
C PRO A 69 12.24 -7.41 23.29
N HIS A 70 12.63 -8.20 22.29
CA HIS A 70 11.97 -8.26 20.97
C HIS A 70 10.48 -8.66 21.07
N THR A 71 10.14 -9.44 22.09
CA THR A 71 8.76 -9.85 22.41
C THR A 71 7.85 -8.68 22.78
N ILE A 72 8.38 -7.49 23.10
CA ILE A 72 7.56 -6.31 23.41
C ILE A 72 6.66 -5.89 22.23
N GLY A 73 7.09 -6.19 21.00
CA GLY A 73 6.33 -5.93 19.78
C GLY A 73 4.97 -6.63 19.80
N GLU A 74 4.97 -7.95 20.02
CA GLU A 74 3.75 -8.76 20.04
C GLU A 74 2.99 -8.72 21.37
N THR A 75 3.70 -8.55 22.49
CA THR A 75 3.07 -8.59 23.83
C THR A 75 2.43 -7.28 24.26
N LEU A 76 2.91 -6.13 23.77
CA LEU A 76 2.43 -4.82 24.20
C LEU A 76 2.09 -3.88 23.03
N ILE A 77 3.00 -3.73 22.06
CA ILE A 77 2.86 -2.70 21.02
C ILE A 77 1.69 -3.01 20.08
N LEU A 78 1.58 -4.25 19.57
CA LEU A 78 0.46 -4.64 18.72
C LEU A 78 -0.91 -4.51 19.43
N PRO A 79 -1.07 -4.97 20.70
CA PRO A 79 -2.26 -4.69 21.49
C PRO A 79 -2.57 -3.19 21.65
N ALA A 80 -1.56 -2.35 21.91
CA ALA A 80 -1.76 -0.91 22.06
C ALA A 80 -2.21 -0.25 20.75
N ILE A 81 -1.60 -0.63 19.61
CA ILE A 81 -2.01 -0.16 18.28
C ILE A 81 -3.46 -0.59 18.00
N LYS A 82 -3.82 -1.84 18.33
CA LYS A 82 -5.18 -2.34 18.19
C LYS A 82 -6.18 -1.46 18.92
N GLU A 83 -5.90 -1.18 20.20
CA GLU A 83 -6.78 -0.40 21.07
C GLU A 83 -7.01 1.01 20.52
N VAL A 84 -5.95 1.70 20.08
CA VAL A 84 -6.06 3.05 19.48
C VAL A 84 -6.90 3.02 18.20
N ILE A 85 -6.71 2.04 17.32
CA ILE A 85 -7.47 1.93 16.07
C ILE A 85 -8.96 1.67 16.36
N THR A 86 -9.27 0.80 17.32
CA THR A 86 -10.65 0.45 17.63
C THR A 86 -11.38 1.54 18.41
N THR A 87 -10.72 2.19 19.37
CA THR A 87 -11.37 3.16 20.27
C THR A 87 -11.33 4.59 19.75
N VAL A 88 -10.19 5.04 19.21
CA VAL A 88 -10.01 6.43 18.78
C VAL A 88 -10.45 6.60 17.34
N LEU A 89 -10.06 5.66 16.47
CA LEU A 89 -10.37 5.76 15.04
C LEU A 89 -11.69 5.08 14.65
N HIS A 90 -12.27 4.28 15.56
CA HIS A 90 -13.48 3.49 15.31
C HIS A 90 -13.39 2.63 14.03
N LYS A 91 -12.23 2.03 13.78
CA LYS A 91 -11.96 1.17 12.62
C LYS A 91 -11.62 -0.26 13.01
N THR A 92 -11.75 -1.17 12.06
CA THR A 92 -11.27 -2.55 12.21
C THR A 92 -9.75 -2.59 12.15
N ALA A 93 -9.12 -3.09 13.20
CA ALA A 93 -7.66 -3.09 13.32
C ALA A 93 -6.96 -4.26 12.61
N ALA A 94 -7.67 -5.34 12.28
CA ALA A 94 -7.08 -6.59 11.79
C ALA A 94 -6.18 -6.39 10.55
N ASP A 95 -6.67 -5.64 9.56
CA ASP A 95 -5.93 -5.39 8.32
C ASP A 95 -4.69 -4.52 8.53
N ILE A 96 -4.75 -3.57 9.47
CA ILE A 96 -3.63 -2.66 9.76
C ILE A 96 -2.56 -3.41 10.56
N ILE A 97 -2.96 -4.18 11.59
CA ILE A 97 -2.06 -4.98 12.42
C ILE A 97 -1.28 -5.99 11.56
N ARG A 98 -1.96 -6.64 10.60
CA ARG A 98 -1.31 -7.62 9.71
C ARG A 98 -0.20 -7.00 8.85
N LYS A 99 -0.28 -5.70 8.55
CA LYS A 99 0.71 -4.99 7.74
C LYS A 99 1.95 -4.57 8.53
N ILE A 100 1.91 -4.62 9.86
CA ILE A 100 3.02 -4.18 10.73
C ILE A 100 3.61 -5.42 11.45
N PRO A 101 4.52 -6.17 10.81
CA PRO A 101 5.07 -7.38 11.41
C PRO A 101 5.98 -7.05 12.59
N LEU A 102 5.52 -7.32 13.82
CA LEU A 102 6.25 -7.07 15.07
C LEU A 102 6.36 -8.32 15.95
N SER A 103 6.34 -9.51 15.34
CA SER A 103 6.66 -10.75 16.08
C SER A 103 8.09 -10.71 16.59
N ASN A 104 8.39 -11.52 17.62
CA ASN A 104 9.75 -11.69 18.13
C ASN A 104 10.79 -11.88 17.01
N SER A 105 10.52 -12.79 16.07
CA SER A 105 11.39 -13.06 14.92
C SER A 105 11.50 -11.89 13.94
N SER A 106 10.42 -11.12 13.73
CA SER A 106 10.41 -9.98 12.83
C SER A 106 11.20 -8.80 13.38
N VAL A 107 11.14 -8.61 14.69
CA VAL A 107 11.89 -7.56 15.39
C VAL A 107 13.37 -7.94 15.44
N GLN A 108 13.70 -9.18 15.81
CA GLN A 108 15.06 -9.72 15.77
C GLN A 108 15.70 -9.50 14.40
N ARG A 109 15.07 -10.00 13.33
CA ARG A 109 15.63 -9.93 11.97
C ARG A 109 15.96 -8.50 11.54
N ARG A 110 15.10 -7.54 11.86
CA ARG A 110 15.33 -6.12 11.52
C ARG A 110 16.49 -5.53 12.30
N ILE A 111 16.63 -5.90 13.57
CA ILE A 111 17.74 -5.45 14.41
C ILE A 111 19.06 -6.02 13.90
N ASP A 112 19.07 -7.29 13.51
CA ASP A 112 20.24 -7.92 12.88
C ASP A 112 20.60 -7.24 11.55
N GLU A 113 19.61 -7.00 10.67
CA GLU A 113 19.79 -6.23 9.42
C GLU A 113 20.36 -4.81 9.67
N MET A 114 19.91 -4.14 10.74
CA MET A 114 20.44 -2.83 11.14
C MET A 114 21.89 -2.91 11.60
N ALA A 115 22.26 -3.94 12.36
CA ALA A 115 23.62 -4.16 12.83
C ALA A 115 24.58 -4.45 11.67
N GLU A 116 24.20 -5.35 10.77
CA GLU A 116 24.98 -5.69 9.57
C GLU A 116 25.26 -4.46 8.70
N ASN A 117 24.27 -3.57 8.51
CA ASN A 117 24.45 -2.35 7.72
C ASN A 117 25.47 -1.39 8.36
N ILE A 118 25.50 -1.29 9.69
CA ILE A 118 26.50 -0.47 10.39
C ILE A 118 27.90 -1.05 10.21
N GLU A 119 28.06 -2.38 10.31
CA GLU A 119 29.35 -3.06 10.15
C GLU A 119 29.94 -2.81 8.75
N VAL A 120 29.12 -2.90 7.69
CA VAL A 120 29.55 -2.63 6.31
C VAL A 120 29.97 -1.17 6.11
N ILE A 121 29.26 -0.21 6.71
CA ILE A 121 29.59 1.22 6.60
C ILE A 121 30.92 1.53 7.30
N VAL A 122 31.16 0.94 8.48
CA VAL A 122 32.41 1.17 9.22
C VAL A 122 33.60 0.57 8.46
N GLN A 123 33.47 -0.67 7.97
CA GLN A 123 34.55 -1.34 7.21
C GLN A 123 34.89 -0.62 5.90
N SER A 124 33.90 -0.07 5.19
CA SER A 124 34.14 0.68 3.95
C SER A 124 34.68 2.10 4.16
N SER A 125 34.76 2.58 5.41
CA SER A 125 35.39 3.86 5.76
C SER A 125 36.84 3.73 6.24
N GLU A 126 37.32 2.50 6.42
CA GLU A 126 38.68 2.17 6.86
C GLU A 126 39.61 1.75 5.69
N ASP A 127 39.05 1.56 4.48
CA ASP A 127 39.76 1.33 3.21
C ASP A 127 39.85 2.62 2.37
#